data_AF-A0A376VEA4-F1
#
_entry.id   AF-A0A376VEA4-F1
#
_cell.length_a   1.000
_cell.length_b   1.000
_cell.length_c   1.000
_cell.angle_alpha   90.00
_cell.angle_beta   90.00
_cell.angle_gamma   90.00
#
_symmetry.space_group_name_H-M   'P 1'
#
loop_
_entity.id
_entity.type
_entity.pdbx_description
1 polymer ?
#
loop_
_entity_poly.entity_id
_entity_poly.type
_entity_poly.pdbx_seq_one_letter_code
_entity_poly.pdbx_strand_id
1 'polypeptide(L)'
;MTVSTGLELGPDSDENTGGQWIKAGGTGRNTTVTANGRQIVQAGGTASDTVIRDGGGQSLNGLAVNTTLDNRGEQWVHGGGKAAGTIINQDGYQTIKHGGLATGTIVNTGAEGGPESENVSSGQMVGGNG
;
A
#
# COMPACT_ATOMS: atom_id res chain seq x y z
N MET A 1 -12.70 7.13 7.99
CA MET A 1 -12.02 8.43 7.82
C MET A 1 -11.59 8.55 6.36
N THR A 2 -11.62 9.74 5.76
CA THR A 2 -11.14 9.94 4.38
C THR A 2 -9.84 10.75 4.39
N VAL A 3 -8.87 10.34 3.57
CA VAL A 3 -7.59 11.03 3.36
C VAL A 3 -7.47 11.38 1.89
N SER A 4 -7.38 12.67 1.59
CA SER A 4 -7.38 13.22 0.23
C SER A 4 -6.26 14.26 0.01
N THR A 5 -5.23 14.21 0.86
CA THR A 5 -4.03 15.05 0.79
C THR A 5 -2.80 14.27 1.27
N GLY A 6 -1.60 14.69 0.88
CA GLY A 6 -0.32 14.09 1.25
C GLY A 6 0.42 13.37 0.12
N LEU A 7 -0.11 13.35 -1.10
CA LEU A 7 0.46 12.73 -2.30
C LEU A 7 0.25 13.57 -3.58
N GLU A 8 0.00 14.88 -3.44
CA GLU A 8 -0.29 15.80 -4.55
C GLU A 8 0.85 15.87 -5.58
N LEU A 9 2.09 15.69 -5.15
CA LEU A 9 3.28 15.74 -6.01
C LEU A 9 3.68 14.35 -6.52
N GLY A 10 2.87 13.32 -6.23
CA GLY A 10 3.14 11.93 -6.60
C GLY A 10 4.11 11.21 -5.67
N PRO A 11 4.29 9.89 -5.83
CA PRO A 11 5.06 9.06 -4.91
C PRO A 11 6.58 9.25 -4.97
N ASP A 12 7.09 9.81 -6.06
CA ASP A 12 8.53 10.06 -6.25
C ASP A 12 9.01 11.39 -5.64
N SER A 13 8.08 12.22 -5.15
CA SER A 13 8.41 13.51 -4.55
C SER A 13 8.53 13.41 -3.02
N ASP A 14 9.68 13.84 -2.51
CA ASP A 14 9.94 14.00 -1.07
C ASP A 14 9.33 15.29 -0.49
N GLU A 15 8.73 16.16 -1.32
CA GLU A 15 8.16 17.45 -0.93
C GLU A 15 6.67 17.37 -0.56
N ASN A 16 6.07 16.17 -0.62
CA ASN A 16 4.69 15.99 -0.19
C ASN A 16 4.53 16.28 1.30
N THR A 17 3.46 17.01 1.65
CA THR A 17 3.13 17.34 3.05
C THR A 17 1.68 17.01 3.34
N GLY A 18 1.37 16.73 4.62
CA GLY A 18 0.01 16.34 5.03
C GLY A 18 -0.20 14.83 5.13
N GLY A 19 -1.43 14.39 4.89
CA GLY A 19 -1.85 12.99 5.03
C GLY A 19 -2.19 12.55 6.46
N GLN A 20 -2.51 11.27 6.62
CA GLN A 20 -2.79 10.67 7.92
C GLN A 20 -1.57 9.91 8.44
N TRP A 21 -1.12 10.26 9.64
CA TRP A 21 0.03 9.62 10.29
C TRP A 21 -0.44 8.72 11.44
N ILE A 22 -0.26 7.41 11.27
CA ILE A 22 -0.52 6.42 12.32
C ILE A 22 0.82 6.12 12.99
N LYS A 23 1.04 6.73 14.15
CA LYS A 23 2.26 6.61 14.95
C LYS A 23 2.30 5.30 15.74
N ALA A 24 3.42 5.01 16.40
CA ALA A 24 3.58 3.86 17.28
C ALA A 24 2.44 3.78 18.33
N GLY A 25 1.82 2.60 18.46
CA GLY A 25 0.65 2.38 19.32
C GLY A 25 -0.67 2.93 18.77
N GLY A 26 -0.64 3.74 17.71
CA GLY A 26 -1.81 4.25 17.02
C GLY A 26 -2.49 3.19 16.17
N THR A 27 -3.82 3.30 16.04
CA THR A 27 -4.61 2.46 15.15
C THR A 27 -5.49 3.33 14.25
N GLY A 28 -5.35 3.19 12.92
CA GLY A 28 -6.31 3.72 11.96
C GLY A 28 -7.19 2.60 11.45
N ARG A 29 -8.52 2.78 11.46
CA ARG A 29 -9.50 1.79 10.99
C ARG A 29 -10.38 2.39 9.92
N ASN A 30 -10.78 1.60 8.93
CA ASN A 30 -11.77 2.00 7.92
C ASN A 30 -11.38 3.35 7.27
N THR A 31 -10.10 3.45 6.88
CA THR A 31 -9.59 4.65 6.21
C THR A 31 -9.77 4.49 4.71
N THR A 32 -10.39 5.48 4.06
CA THR A 32 -10.42 5.59 2.61
C THR A 32 -9.36 6.60 2.18
N VAL A 33 -8.36 6.16 1.44
CA VAL A 33 -7.32 7.00 0.84
C VAL A 33 -7.68 7.20 -0.63
N THR A 34 -7.96 8.44 -1.01
CA THR A 34 -8.37 8.80 -2.38
C THR A 34 -7.21 9.36 -3.19
N ALA A 35 -7.49 9.82 -4.41
CA ALA A 35 -6.55 10.64 -5.18
C ALA A 35 -5.90 11.72 -4.30
N ASN A 36 -4.58 11.89 -4.48
CA ASN A 36 -3.68 12.75 -3.68
C ASN A 36 -3.62 12.44 -2.18
N GLY A 37 -4.35 11.43 -1.69
CA GLY A 37 -4.32 11.00 -0.32
C GLY A 37 -3.09 10.18 0.01
N ARG A 38 -2.48 10.45 1.16
CA ARG A 38 -1.42 9.60 1.71
C ARG A 38 -1.68 9.18 3.14
N GLN A 39 -1.67 7.87 3.38
CA GLN A 39 -1.62 7.31 4.72
C GLN A 39 -0.18 6.84 5.02
N ILE A 40 0.37 7.29 6.14
CA ILE A 40 1.70 6.91 6.61
C ILE A 40 1.54 6.09 7.88
N VAL A 41 1.82 4.80 7.80
CA VAL A 41 1.79 3.88 8.94
C VAL A 41 3.22 3.70 9.41
N GLN A 42 3.57 4.35 10.53
CA GLN A 42 4.93 4.29 11.08
C GLN A 42 5.17 2.96 11.82
N ALA A 43 6.43 2.66 12.12
CA ALA A 43 6.78 1.48 12.92
C ALA A 43 5.99 1.46 14.25
N GLY A 44 5.41 0.30 14.57
CA GLY A 44 4.54 0.12 15.73
C GLY A 44 3.11 0.67 15.57
N GLY A 45 2.78 1.33 14.46
CA GLY A 45 1.42 1.73 14.10
C GLY A 45 0.67 0.61 13.38
N THR A 46 -0.67 0.61 13.49
CA THR A 46 -1.54 -0.37 12.81
C THR A 46 -2.62 0.31 11.96
N ALA A 47 -2.74 -0.08 10.70
CA ALA A 47 -3.88 0.25 9.85
C ALA A 47 -4.73 -1.01 9.64
N SER A 48 -6.05 -0.92 9.77
CA SER A 48 -6.97 -2.00 9.43
C SER A 48 -8.05 -1.52 8.47
N ASP A 49 -8.44 -2.42 7.56
CA ASP A 49 -9.58 -2.25 6.67
C ASP A 49 -9.46 -0.93 5.86
N THR A 50 -8.26 -0.69 5.35
CA THR A 50 -7.94 0.52 4.58
C THR A 50 -8.28 0.27 3.10
N VAL A 51 -9.02 1.20 2.50
CA VAL A 51 -9.32 1.20 1.07
C VAL A 51 -8.49 2.30 0.42
N ILE A 52 -7.68 1.96 -0.57
CA ILE A 52 -6.83 2.89 -1.30
C ILE A 52 -7.26 2.88 -2.75
N ARG A 53 -7.59 4.05 -3.29
CA ARG A 53 -8.12 4.16 -4.65
C ARG A 53 -7.73 5.42 -5.37
N ASP A 54 -7.88 5.37 -6.69
CA ASP A 54 -7.77 6.50 -7.61
C ASP A 54 -6.38 7.17 -7.56
N GLY A 55 -5.32 6.38 -7.40
CA GLY A 55 -3.94 6.87 -7.25
C GLY A 55 -3.57 7.34 -5.83
N GLY A 56 -4.41 7.09 -4.83
CA GLY A 56 -4.03 7.27 -3.43
C GLY A 56 -2.95 6.29 -3.00
N GLY A 57 -2.26 6.58 -1.88
CA GLY A 57 -1.12 5.77 -1.44
C GLY A 57 -1.04 5.49 0.06
N GLN A 58 -0.51 4.33 0.44
CA GLN A 58 -0.10 4.00 1.80
C GLN A 58 1.40 3.68 1.86
N SER A 59 2.14 4.46 2.65
CA SER A 59 3.53 4.14 3.01
C SER A 59 3.57 3.38 4.34
N LEU A 60 3.96 2.11 4.27
CA LEU A 60 3.83 1.15 5.37
C LEU A 60 5.20 0.77 5.95
N ASN A 61 5.48 1.27 7.16
CA ASN A 61 6.61 0.86 8.01
C ASN A 61 6.13 0.09 9.27
N GLY A 62 4.82 0.06 9.52
CA GLY A 62 4.17 -0.67 10.61
C GLY A 62 3.39 -1.90 10.11
N LEU A 63 2.19 -2.11 10.65
CA LEU A 63 1.29 -3.20 10.26
C LEU A 63 0.07 -2.67 9.49
N ALA A 64 -0.24 -3.28 8.34
CA ALA A 64 -1.51 -3.08 7.65
C ALA A 64 -2.25 -4.41 7.52
N VAL A 65 -3.54 -4.44 7.84
CA VAL A 65 -4.39 -5.63 7.78
C VAL A 65 -5.61 -5.35 6.92
N ASN A 66 -5.94 -6.28 6.01
CA ASN A 66 -7.09 -6.20 5.08
C ASN A 66 -7.10 -4.88 4.29
N THR A 67 -6.00 -4.59 3.60
CA THR A 67 -5.96 -3.40 2.72
C THR A 67 -6.56 -3.76 1.36
N THR A 68 -7.44 -2.94 0.82
CA THR A 68 -7.96 -3.08 -0.55
C THR A 68 -7.36 -2.00 -1.43
N LEU A 69 -6.76 -2.40 -2.56
CA LEU A 69 -6.20 -1.50 -3.57
C LEU A 69 -7.09 -1.56 -4.82
N ASP A 70 -7.72 -0.44 -5.16
CA ASP A 70 -8.62 -0.30 -6.31
C ASP A 70 -8.13 0.84 -7.23
N ASN A 71 -8.43 0.80 -8.53
CA ASN A 71 -8.24 1.93 -9.45
C ASN A 71 -6.87 2.65 -9.30
N ARG A 72 -5.77 1.91 -9.41
CA ARG A 72 -4.40 2.45 -9.23
C ARG A 72 -4.05 2.85 -7.79
N GLY A 73 -4.76 2.35 -6.78
CA GLY A 73 -4.37 2.52 -5.39
C GLY A 73 -3.04 1.82 -5.08
N GLU A 74 -2.18 2.50 -4.31
CA GLU A 74 -0.81 2.04 -4.09
C GLU A 74 -0.51 1.71 -2.62
N GLN A 75 0.20 0.61 -2.38
CA GLN A 75 0.76 0.26 -1.07
C GLN A 75 2.27 -0.01 -1.19
N TRP A 76 3.07 0.81 -0.52
CA TRP A 76 4.52 0.63 -0.44
C TRP A 76 4.91 0.06 0.92
N VAL A 77 5.28 -1.22 0.96
CA VAL A 77 5.72 -1.93 2.15
C VAL A 77 7.23 -1.74 2.31
N HIS A 78 7.64 -0.89 3.25
CA HIS A 78 9.05 -0.59 3.54
C HIS A 78 9.68 -1.65 4.46
N GLY A 79 11.00 -1.60 4.61
CA GLY A 79 11.74 -2.48 5.52
C GLY A 79 11.17 -2.46 6.94
N GLY A 80 10.87 -3.63 7.51
CA GLY A 80 10.22 -3.78 8.81
C GLY A 80 8.69 -3.62 8.81
N GLY A 81 8.12 -3.16 7.69
CA GLY A 81 6.66 -3.11 7.49
C GLY A 81 6.08 -4.47 7.13
N LYS A 82 4.83 -4.71 7.56
CA LYS A 82 4.08 -5.93 7.26
C LYS A 82 2.69 -5.63 6.73
N ALA A 83 2.38 -6.10 5.54
CA ALA A 83 1.04 -6.11 4.96
C ALA A 83 0.42 -7.51 5.09
N ALA A 84 -0.80 -7.63 5.61
CA ALA A 84 -1.50 -8.89 5.79
C ALA A 84 -2.89 -8.83 5.14
N GLY A 85 -3.18 -9.75 4.22
CA GLY A 85 -4.48 -9.83 3.57
C GLY A 85 -4.75 -8.68 2.59
N THR A 86 -3.72 -8.16 1.92
CA THR A 86 -3.94 -7.12 0.90
C THR A 86 -4.68 -7.71 -0.30
N ILE A 87 -5.78 -7.09 -0.71
CA ILE A 87 -6.52 -7.40 -1.92
C ILE A 87 -6.15 -6.36 -2.97
N ILE A 88 -5.67 -6.80 -4.12
CA ILE A 88 -5.27 -5.95 -5.24
C ILE A 88 -6.28 -6.14 -6.36
N ASN A 89 -7.19 -5.19 -6.54
CA ASN A 89 -8.17 -5.17 -7.64
C ASN A 89 -7.65 -4.30 -8.80
N GLN A 90 -8.46 -4.08 -9.84
CA GLN A 90 -8.08 -3.46 -11.12
C GLN A 90 -7.07 -2.32 -10.98
N ASP A 91 -5.90 -2.51 -11.60
CA ASP A 91 -4.74 -1.60 -11.66
C ASP A 91 -4.12 -1.22 -10.30
N GLY A 92 -4.57 -1.80 -9.19
CA GLY A 92 -3.95 -1.60 -7.87
C GLY A 92 -2.50 -2.11 -7.83
N TYR A 93 -1.69 -1.51 -6.96
CA TYR A 93 -0.25 -1.78 -6.95
C TYR A 93 0.31 -1.94 -5.54
N GLN A 94 0.94 -3.08 -5.26
CA GLN A 94 1.67 -3.34 -4.02
C GLN A 94 3.17 -3.50 -4.32
N THR A 95 4.00 -2.65 -3.74
CA THR A 95 5.47 -2.78 -3.78
C THR A 95 5.98 -3.27 -2.43
N ILE A 96 6.76 -4.35 -2.43
CA ILE A 96 7.45 -4.85 -1.23
C ILE A 96 8.93 -4.50 -1.37
N LYS A 97 9.41 -3.53 -0.59
CA LYS A 97 10.81 -3.11 -0.58
C LYS A 97 11.66 -4.06 0.26
N HIS A 98 12.99 -3.97 0.14
CA HIS A 98 13.92 -4.81 0.89
C HIS A 98 13.62 -4.81 2.40
N GLY A 99 13.41 -6.00 2.97
CA GLY A 99 13.08 -6.21 4.38
C GLY A 99 11.61 -5.98 4.75
N GLY A 100 10.73 -5.68 3.78
CA GLY A 100 9.28 -5.65 3.97
C GLY A 100 8.68 -7.06 3.82
N LEU A 101 7.46 -7.26 4.34
CA LEU A 101 6.76 -8.54 4.25
C LEU A 101 5.30 -8.35 3.84
N ALA A 102 4.84 -9.13 2.86
CA ALA A 102 3.40 -9.29 2.59
C ALA A 102 2.99 -10.75 2.78
N THR A 103 1.83 -10.97 3.42
CA THR A 103 1.27 -12.31 3.65
C THR A 103 -0.20 -12.34 3.26
N GLY A 104 -0.63 -13.38 2.54
CA GLY A 104 -2.02 -13.55 2.15
C GLY A 104 -2.52 -12.49 1.16
N THR A 105 -1.63 -11.98 0.29
CA THR A 105 -2.02 -11.07 -0.79
C THR A 105 -2.92 -11.82 -1.79
N ILE A 106 -4.04 -11.21 -2.17
CA ILE A 106 -4.98 -11.69 -3.19
C ILE A 106 -4.92 -10.73 -4.37
N VAL A 107 -4.69 -11.23 -5.59
CA VAL A 107 -4.59 -10.41 -6.81
C VAL A 107 -5.77 -10.73 -7.72
N ASN A 108 -6.66 -9.75 -7.90
CA ASN A 108 -7.90 -9.79 -8.68
C ASN A 108 -7.85 -8.88 -9.92
N THR A 109 -6.66 -8.43 -10.33
CA THR A 109 -6.53 -7.66 -11.57
C THR A 109 -6.87 -8.60 -12.73
N GLY A 110 -7.88 -8.24 -13.54
CA GLY A 110 -8.19 -8.99 -14.75
C GLY A 110 -6.91 -9.09 -15.58
N ALA A 111 -6.53 -10.30 -15.98
CA ALA A 111 -5.21 -10.61 -16.53
C ALA A 111 -4.76 -9.65 -17.66
N GLU A 112 -4.02 -8.61 -17.29
CA GLU A 112 -2.77 -8.25 -17.96
C GLU A 112 -1.66 -8.99 -17.20
N GLY A 113 -1.68 -10.31 -17.43
CA GLY A 113 -0.67 -11.24 -17.00
C GLY A 113 -1.16 -12.32 -16.06
N GLY A 114 -1.46 -13.48 -16.64
CA GLY A 114 -1.50 -14.74 -15.89
C GLY A 114 -0.17 -15.02 -15.17
N PRO A 115 -0.05 -16.12 -14.42
CA PRO A 115 1.00 -16.34 -13.41
C PRO A 115 2.47 -16.27 -13.88
N GLU A 116 2.75 -16.03 -15.17
CA GLU A 116 4.08 -15.87 -15.75
C GLU A 116 4.21 -14.70 -16.75
N SER A 117 3.26 -13.77 -16.82
CA SER A 117 3.35 -12.64 -17.75
C SER A 117 3.90 -11.41 -17.03
N GLU A 118 5.21 -11.26 -17.14
CA GLU A 118 5.97 -10.02 -16.98
C GLU A 118 6.15 -9.49 -15.55
N ASN A 119 6.86 -10.31 -14.79
CA ASN A 119 7.84 -9.89 -13.77
C ASN A 119 9.03 -9.09 -14.39
N VAL A 120 8.78 -8.23 -15.41
CA VAL A 120 9.77 -7.42 -16.15
C VAL A 120 9.26 -6.00 -16.42
N SER A 121 8.92 -5.28 -15.36
CA SER A 121 9.20 -3.83 -15.28
C SER A 121 9.40 -3.43 -13.82
N SER A 122 10.62 -3.68 -13.33
CA SER A 122 11.30 -3.03 -12.20
C SER A 122 10.60 -2.85 -10.83
N GLY A 123 9.47 -3.49 -10.52
CA GLY A 123 8.77 -3.18 -9.26
C GLY A 123 8.02 -4.29 -8.52
N GLN A 124 7.73 -5.43 -9.15
CA GLN A 124 7.09 -6.56 -8.46
C GLN A 124 8.15 -7.54 -7.93
N MET A 125 8.43 -7.48 -6.64
CA MET A 125 9.04 -8.59 -5.90
C MET A 125 8.03 -9.06 -4.84
N VAL A 126 7.26 -10.09 -5.16
CA VAL A 126 6.71 -10.97 -4.13
C VAL A 126 7.71 -12.11 -3.94
N GLY A 127 8.82 -11.81 -3.28
CA GLY A 127 9.88 -12.76 -2.97
C GLY A 127 9.89 -13.12 -1.49
N GLY A 128 9.45 -14.33 -1.16
CA GLY A 128 9.50 -14.87 0.20
C GLY A 128 9.65 -16.39 0.17
N ASN A 129 10.88 -16.87 -0.03
CA ASN A 129 11.54 -17.89 0.80
C ASN A 129 12.90 -18.29 0.18
N GLY A 130 13.95 -18.06 0.96
CA GLY A 130 15.34 -18.46 0.74
C GLY A 130 16.15 -18.03 1.95
#